data_AF-X1S9B7-F1
#
_entry.id   AF-X1S9B7-F1
#
_cell.length_a   1.000
_cell.length_b   1.000
_cell.length_c   1.000
_cell.angle_alpha   90.00
_cell.angle_beta   90.00
_cell.angle_gamma   90.00
#
_symmetry.space_group_name_H-M   'P 1'
#
loop_
_entity.id
_entity.type
_entity.pdbx_description
1 polymer ?
#
loop_
_entity_poly.entity_id
_entity_poly.type
_entity_poly.pdbx_seq_one_letter_code
_entity_poly.pdbx_strand_id
1 'polypeptide(L)'
;ACSEACAYDMDNATIYEALRAELIDAGCGLEAHIPMNQAMVELLNPYQRDNKEKSNWIEKLDFKVKNAYSEKADVLYFVGCTAALTPEIQPVAINTAKVLRKLGVDFSIFGEHEVCCGSVGKRTGDMKAFNSVAVKNYEFNSFLSAIDEIGIL
;
A
#
# COMPACT_ATOMS: atom_id res chain seq x y z
N ALA A 1 9.38 -16.07 -11.92
CA ALA A 1 9.24 -17.41 -12.53
C ALA A 1 9.48 -17.36 -14.03
N CYS A 2 8.61 -16.72 -14.83
CA CYS A 2 8.80 -16.65 -16.28
C CYS A 2 10.08 -15.88 -16.70
N SER A 3 10.41 -14.76 -16.04
CA SER A 3 11.68 -14.04 -16.30
C SER A 3 12.89 -14.89 -15.90
N GLU A 4 12.91 -15.42 -14.67
CA GLU A 4 14.02 -16.27 -14.16
C GLU A 4 14.31 -17.53 -14.99
N ALA A 5 13.29 -18.13 -15.60
CA ALA A 5 13.44 -19.34 -16.40
C ALA A 5 13.64 -19.04 -17.90
N CYS A 6 13.67 -17.77 -18.29
CA CYS A 6 13.71 -17.40 -19.70
C CYS A 6 15.07 -17.73 -20.30
N ALA A 7 15.10 -18.65 -21.26
CA ALA A 7 16.32 -18.99 -22.00
C ALA A 7 16.86 -17.84 -22.87
N TYR A 8 16.06 -16.79 -23.08
CA TYR A 8 16.37 -15.65 -23.93
C TYR A 8 16.56 -14.35 -23.13
N ASP A 9 16.59 -14.44 -21.80
CA ASP A 9 16.77 -13.28 -20.89
C ASP A 9 15.79 -12.12 -21.15
N MET A 10 14.56 -12.47 -21.53
CA MET A 10 13.50 -11.48 -21.74
C MET A 10 12.86 -11.11 -20.40
N ASP A 11 12.69 -9.80 -20.18
CA ASP A 11 11.89 -9.29 -19.07
C ASP A 11 10.39 -9.42 -19.37
N ASN A 12 9.91 -10.65 -19.28
CA ASN A 12 8.52 -10.98 -19.53
C ASN A 12 7.57 -10.22 -18.60
N ALA A 13 7.99 -9.93 -17.36
CA ALA A 13 7.16 -9.21 -16.40
C ALA A 13 6.85 -7.79 -16.88
N THR A 14 7.89 -7.05 -17.28
CA THR A 14 7.73 -5.71 -17.83
C THR A 14 6.91 -5.72 -19.12
N ILE A 15 7.14 -6.68 -20.01
CA ILE A 15 6.37 -6.83 -21.25
C ILE A 15 4.88 -7.04 -20.95
N TYR A 16 4.55 -7.92 -20.00
CA TYR A 16 3.14 -8.16 -19.63
C TYR A 16 2.50 -6.98 -18.92
N GLU A 17 3.23 -6.24 -18.08
CA GLU A 17 2.72 -5.00 -17.48
C GLU A 17 2.41 -3.95 -18.55
N ALA A 18 3.32 -3.73 -19.49
CA ALA A 18 3.11 -2.83 -20.62
C ALA A 18 1.92 -3.26 -21.49
N LEU A 19 1.83 -4.55 -21.82
CA LEU A 19 0.70 -5.10 -22.58
C LEU A 19 -0.63 -4.87 -21.88
N ARG A 20 -0.72 -5.07 -20.55
CA ARG A 20 -1.97 -4.81 -19.81
C ARG A 20 -2.35 -3.34 -19.86
N ALA A 21 -1.37 -2.43 -19.80
CA ALA A 21 -1.64 -1.00 -19.91
C ALA A 21 -2.23 -0.64 -21.28
N GLU A 22 -1.62 -1.12 -22.37
CA GLU A 22 -2.14 -0.94 -23.74
C GLU A 22 -3.54 -1.52 -23.91
N LEU A 23 -3.80 -2.71 -23.34
CA LEU A 23 -5.14 -3.32 -23.39
C LEU A 23 -6.19 -2.51 -22.65
N ILE A 24 -5.85 -1.91 -21.50
CA ILE A 24 -6.76 -1.04 -20.77
C ILE A 24 -7.06 0.23 -21.56
N ASP A 25 -6.04 0.88 -22.13
CA ASP A 25 -6.23 2.07 -22.97
C ASP A 25 -7.01 1.77 -24.26
N ALA A 26 -6.90 0.54 -24.80
CA ALA A 26 -7.71 0.04 -25.91
C ALA A 26 -9.14 -0.37 -25.52
N GLY A 27 -9.54 -0.21 -24.25
CA GLY A 27 -10.87 -0.58 -23.75
C GLY A 27 -11.11 -2.08 -23.60
N CYS A 28 -10.04 -2.87 -23.60
CA CYS A 28 -10.05 -4.34 -23.45
C CYS A 28 -9.77 -4.79 -22.01
N GLY A 29 -9.97 -3.89 -21.04
CA GLY A 29 -9.88 -4.19 -19.61
C GLY A 29 -10.97 -5.13 -19.13
N LEU A 30 -10.69 -5.89 -18.07
CA LEU A 30 -11.73 -6.68 -17.39
C LEU A 30 -12.62 -5.75 -16.56
N GLU A 31 -13.93 -5.80 -16.80
CA GLU A 31 -14.91 -4.99 -16.07
C GLU A 31 -14.85 -5.21 -14.56
N ALA A 32 -14.51 -6.43 -14.12
CA ALA A 32 -14.36 -6.78 -12.71
C ALA A 32 -13.27 -5.97 -11.98
N HIS A 33 -12.30 -5.39 -12.70
CA HIS A 33 -11.24 -4.57 -12.10
C HIS A 33 -11.67 -3.12 -11.87
N ILE A 34 -12.71 -2.64 -12.57
CA ILE A 34 -13.11 -1.23 -12.56
C ILE A 34 -13.46 -0.74 -11.15
N PRO A 35 -14.33 -1.40 -10.36
CA PRO A 35 -14.71 -0.89 -9.04
C PRO A 35 -13.54 -0.84 -8.07
N MET A 36 -12.62 -1.80 -8.18
CA MET A 36 -11.44 -1.89 -7.32
C MET A 36 -10.44 -0.76 -7.63
N ASN A 37 -10.22 -0.44 -8.90
CA ASN A 37 -9.34 0.67 -9.32
C ASN A 37 -9.95 2.03 -8.99
N GLN A 38 -11.26 2.21 -9.15
CA GLN A 38 -11.97 3.42 -8.74
C GLN A 38 -11.87 3.65 -7.22
N ALA A 39 -12.18 2.62 -6.43
CA ALA A 39 -12.05 2.69 -4.97
C ALA A 39 -10.62 3.03 -4.54
N MET A 40 -9.63 2.46 -5.21
CA MET A 40 -8.21 2.76 -4.95
C MET A 40 -7.89 4.25 -5.12
N VAL A 41 -8.47 4.93 -6.12
CA VAL A 41 -8.23 6.36 -6.38
C VAL A 41 -9.02 7.25 -5.42
N GLU A 42 -10.31 6.93 -5.23
CA GLU A 42 -11.26 7.74 -4.46
C GLU A 42 -11.08 7.58 -2.95
N LEU A 43 -10.98 6.33 -2.50
CA LEU A 43 -10.91 5.96 -1.08
C LEU A 43 -9.49 5.69 -0.61
N LEU A 44 -8.49 5.71 -1.50
CA LEU A 44 -7.11 5.36 -1.17
C LEU A 44 -6.96 3.95 -0.58
N ASN A 45 -7.88 3.05 -0.94
CA ASN A 45 -7.81 1.62 -0.71
C ASN A 45 -8.68 0.88 -1.75
N PRO A 46 -8.26 -0.30 -2.25
CA PRO A 46 -9.00 -1.02 -3.29
C PRO A 46 -10.20 -1.83 -2.76
N TYR A 47 -10.43 -1.86 -1.45
CA TYR A 47 -11.37 -2.78 -0.80
C TYR A 47 -12.75 -2.18 -0.53
N GLN A 48 -12.98 -0.92 -0.87
CA GLN A 48 -14.25 -0.21 -0.59
C GLN A 48 -14.62 -0.21 0.90
N ARG A 49 -13.62 -0.18 1.79
CA ARG A 49 -13.81 -0.12 3.24
C ARG A 49 -13.42 1.24 3.78
N ASP A 50 -13.95 1.58 4.96
CA ASP A 50 -13.54 2.79 5.66
C ASP A 50 -12.05 2.66 6.05
N ASN A 51 -11.28 3.70 5.76
CA ASN A 51 -9.87 3.72 6.11
C ASN A 51 -9.65 3.69 7.63
N LYS A 52 -10.61 4.14 8.44
CA LYS A 52 -10.56 4.01 9.91
C LYS A 52 -10.30 2.58 10.37
N GLU A 53 -10.78 1.61 9.60
CA GLU A 53 -10.62 0.20 9.90
C GLU A 53 -9.18 -0.31 9.73
N LYS A 54 -8.29 0.47 9.09
CA LYS A 54 -6.88 0.11 8.89
C LYS A 54 -6.10 -0.06 10.19
N SER A 55 -6.61 0.48 11.29
CA SER A 55 -6.00 0.37 12.63
C SER A 55 -6.62 -0.71 13.52
N ASN A 56 -7.74 -1.32 13.12
CA ASN A 56 -8.50 -2.26 13.98
C ASN A 56 -7.67 -3.48 14.43
N TRP A 57 -6.70 -3.91 13.63
CA TRP A 57 -5.84 -5.05 13.97
C TRP A 57 -4.94 -4.78 15.19
N ILE A 58 -4.69 -3.51 15.53
CA ILE A 58 -3.86 -3.10 16.69
C ILE A 58 -4.54 -3.49 17.99
N GLU A 59 -5.88 -3.51 18.04
CA GLU A 59 -6.67 -3.93 19.22
C GLU A 59 -6.35 -5.38 19.66
N LYS A 60 -5.78 -6.18 18.77
CA LYS A 60 -5.37 -7.57 19.02
C LYS A 60 -3.93 -7.68 19.57
N LEU A 61 -3.25 -6.55 19.80
CA LEU A 61 -1.91 -6.49 20.37
C LEU A 61 -1.97 -6.16 21.87
N ASP A 62 -0.99 -6.67 22.60
CA ASP A 62 -0.76 -6.38 24.03
C ASP A 62 0.19 -5.18 24.22
N PHE A 63 0.30 -4.31 23.21
CA PHE A 63 1.14 -3.10 23.23
C PHE A 63 0.63 -2.00 22.34
N LYS A 64 1.08 -0.79 22.67
CA LYS A 64 0.88 0.40 21.87
C LYS A 64 1.75 0.36 20.61
N VAL A 65 1.15 0.64 19.46
CA VAL A 65 1.83 0.96 18.21
C VAL A 65 1.77 2.47 18.02
N LYS A 66 2.90 3.10 17.69
CA LYS A 66 2.99 4.55 17.50
C LYS A 66 2.25 4.99 16.22
N ASN A 67 1.61 6.16 16.27
CA ASN A 67 1.04 6.79 15.07
C ASN A 67 2.05 7.78 14.47
N ALA A 68 2.40 7.59 13.20
CA ALA A 68 3.39 8.42 12.50
C ALA A 68 2.98 9.90 12.35
N TYR A 69 1.72 10.26 12.60
CA TYR A 69 1.23 11.64 12.59
C TYR A 69 1.40 12.38 13.92
N SER A 70 1.74 11.67 14.99
CA SER A 70 1.82 12.25 16.34
C SER A 70 3.04 11.79 17.13
N GLU A 71 3.72 10.74 16.67
CA GLU A 71 4.82 10.10 17.38
C GLU A 71 5.93 9.74 16.40
N LYS A 72 7.16 10.20 16.70
CA LYS A 72 8.37 9.85 15.97
C LYS A 72 8.78 8.40 16.26
N ALA A 73 9.27 7.73 15.21
CA ALA A 73 9.87 6.41 15.28
C ALA A 73 10.96 6.29 14.20
N ASP A 74 11.95 5.44 14.43
CA ASP A 74 13.05 5.22 13.48
C ASP A 74 12.59 4.50 12.21
N VAL A 75 11.54 3.69 12.32
CA VAL A 75 11.01 2.88 11.22
C VAL A 75 9.52 3.14 11.03
N LEU A 76 9.12 3.39 9.78
CA LEU A 76 7.72 3.34 9.39
C LEU A 76 7.37 1.95 8.87
N TYR A 77 6.43 1.28 9.51
CA TYR A 77 5.85 0.05 9.00
C TYR A 77 4.64 0.38 8.11
N PHE A 78 4.84 0.30 6.79
CA PHE A 78 3.75 0.35 5.80
C PHE A 78 3.00 -0.98 5.81
N VAL A 79 1.79 -1.00 6.38
CA VAL A 79 0.99 -2.21 6.64
C VAL A 79 0.39 -2.73 5.34
N GLY A 80 -0.08 -1.82 4.48
CA GLY A 80 -0.77 -2.11 3.25
C GLY A 80 -2.25 -2.46 3.47
N CYS A 81 -3.07 -2.09 2.49
CA CYS A 81 -4.52 -2.28 2.56
C CYS A 81 -4.92 -3.75 2.77
N THR A 82 -4.22 -4.70 2.14
CA THR A 82 -4.56 -6.14 2.25
C THR A 82 -4.40 -6.65 3.68
N ALA A 83 -3.25 -6.39 4.31
CA ALA A 83 -3.03 -6.87 5.67
C ALA A 83 -3.88 -6.10 6.69
N ALA A 84 -4.15 -4.82 6.46
CA ALA A 84 -4.96 -4.01 7.36
C ALA A 84 -6.47 -4.32 7.29
N LEU A 85 -7.01 -4.48 6.07
CA LEU A 85 -8.46 -4.50 5.81
C LEU A 85 -9.02 -5.88 5.45
N THR A 86 -8.22 -6.91 5.29
CA THR A 86 -8.71 -8.27 5.00
C THR A 86 -8.56 -9.15 6.25
N PRO A 87 -9.66 -9.50 6.96
CA PRO A 87 -9.60 -10.20 8.24
C PRO A 87 -8.79 -11.50 8.21
N GLU A 88 -8.84 -12.24 7.10
CA GLU A 88 -8.13 -13.49 6.91
C GLU A 88 -6.61 -13.29 6.78
N ILE A 89 -6.17 -12.10 6.37
CA ILE A 89 -4.77 -11.73 6.16
C ILE A 89 -4.21 -10.86 7.29
N GLN A 90 -5.07 -10.30 8.16
CA GLN A 90 -4.67 -9.52 9.35
C GLN A 90 -3.60 -10.17 10.25
N PRO A 91 -3.50 -11.52 10.38
CA PRO A 91 -2.39 -12.13 11.10
C PRO A 91 -1.01 -11.70 10.60
N VAL A 92 -0.85 -11.30 9.34
CA VAL A 92 0.41 -10.77 8.79
C VAL A 92 0.80 -9.46 9.48
N ALA A 93 -0.12 -8.50 9.60
CA ALA A 93 0.14 -7.22 10.28
C ALA A 93 0.48 -7.42 11.76
N ILE A 94 -0.32 -8.24 12.45
CA ILE A 94 -0.17 -8.55 13.87
C ILE A 94 1.18 -9.23 14.14
N ASN A 95 1.52 -10.25 13.37
CA ASN A 95 2.76 -11.00 13.59
C ASN A 95 4.00 -10.17 13.21
N THR A 96 3.92 -9.35 12.16
CA THR A 96 4.99 -8.41 11.81
C THR A 96 5.25 -7.43 12.95
N ALA A 97 4.21 -6.80 13.49
CA ALA A 97 4.33 -5.91 14.64
C ALA A 97 4.93 -6.60 15.88
N LYS A 98 4.53 -7.84 16.17
CA LYS A 98 5.10 -8.63 17.28
C LYS A 98 6.59 -8.91 17.08
N VAL A 99 7.01 -9.22 15.85
CA VAL A 99 8.43 -9.42 15.50
C VAL A 99 9.20 -8.12 15.69
N LEU A 100 8.72 -7.00 15.16
CA LEU A 100 9.36 -5.69 15.33
C LEU A 100 9.52 -5.33 16.81
N ARG A 101 8.47 -5.51 17.62
CA ARG A 101 8.53 -5.32 19.07
C ARG A 101 9.56 -6.23 19.73
N LYS A 102 9.58 -7.53 19.37
CA LYS A 102 10.52 -8.51 19.96
C LYS A 102 11.98 -8.17 19.65
N LEU A 103 12.23 -7.57 18.50
CA LEU A 103 13.54 -7.08 18.07
C LEU A 103 13.90 -5.71 18.66
N GLY A 104 12.98 -5.06 19.37
CA GLY A 104 13.20 -3.71 19.91
C GLY A 104 13.24 -2.61 18.85
N VAL A 105 12.66 -2.85 17.67
CA VAL A 105 12.57 -1.83 16.62
C VAL A 105 11.58 -0.78 17.06
N ASP A 106 12.00 0.49 17.08
CA ASP A 106 11.10 1.61 17.28
C ASP A 106 10.35 1.90 15.97
N PHE A 107 9.07 1.56 15.90
CA PHE A 107 8.28 1.72 14.70
C PHE A 107 6.94 2.41 14.90
N SER A 108 6.50 3.11 13.87
CA SER A 108 5.18 3.72 13.74
C SER A 108 4.45 3.22 12.49
N ILE A 109 3.16 3.53 12.39
CA ILE A 109 2.32 3.26 11.22
C ILE A 109 1.52 4.52 10.85
N PHE A 110 1.01 4.57 9.61
CA PHE A 110 0.07 5.63 9.19
C PHE A 110 -1.37 5.40 9.62
N GLY A 111 -1.75 4.15 9.92
CA GLY A 111 -3.12 3.80 10.30
C GLY A 111 -4.13 4.19 9.22
N GLU A 112 -5.16 4.95 9.60
CA GLU A 112 -6.24 5.37 8.70
C GLU A 112 -5.77 6.27 7.55
N HIS A 113 -4.62 6.93 7.69
CA HIS A 113 -4.12 7.82 6.65
C HIS A 113 -3.15 7.14 5.68
N GLU A 114 -2.91 5.83 5.82
CA GLU A 114 -2.04 5.10 4.91
C GLU A 114 -2.61 5.15 3.49
N VAL A 115 -1.89 5.78 2.56
CA VAL A 115 -2.27 5.82 1.15
C VAL A 115 -1.96 4.47 0.51
N CYS A 116 -2.88 3.92 -0.30
CA CYS A 116 -2.63 2.68 -1.02
C CYS A 116 -1.33 2.74 -1.84
N CYS A 117 -0.62 1.63 -1.99
CA CYS A 117 0.59 1.55 -2.81
C CYS A 117 0.34 1.56 -4.33
N GLY A 118 -0.92 1.58 -4.78
CA GLY A 118 -1.27 1.60 -6.20
C GLY A 118 -1.11 0.26 -6.94
N SER A 119 -0.54 -0.77 -6.30
CA SER A 119 -0.13 -2.02 -6.96
C SER A 119 -1.24 -2.71 -7.75
N VAL A 120 -2.50 -2.54 -7.35
CA VAL A 120 -3.66 -3.09 -8.03
C VAL A 120 -3.85 -2.47 -9.41
N GLY A 121 -3.78 -1.14 -9.54
CA GLY A 121 -3.85 -0.46 -10.83
C GLY A 121 -2.75 -0.93 -11.76
N LYS A 122 -1.50 -0.96 -11.28
CA LYS A 122 -0.35 -1.44 -12.08
C LYS A 122 -0.52 -2.88 -12.55
N ARG A 123 -0.96 -3.79 -11.67
CA ARG A 123 -1.14 -5.22 -11.99
C ARG A 123 -2.33 -5.48 -12.93
N THR A 124 -3.34 -4.62 -12.89
CA THR A 124 -4.53 -4.71 -13.76
C THR A 124 -4.39 -3.91 -15.05
N GLY A 125 -3.32 -3.11 -15.19
CA GLY A 125 -3.02 -2.29 -16.37
C GLY A 125 -3.56 -0.85 -16.29
N ASP A 126 -4.31 -0.49 -15.24
CA ASP A 126 -4.82 0.87 -15.07
C ASP A 126 -3.72 1.80 -14.51
N MET A 127 -2.84 2.23 -15.42
CA MET A 127 -1.73 3.11 -15.09
C MET A 127 -2.17 4.52 -14.70
N LYS A 128 -3.36 4.97 -15.15
CA LYS A 128 -3.93 6.25 -14.73
C LYS A 128 -4.31 6.20 -13.25
N ALA A 129 -4.99 5.15 -12.82
CA ALA A 129 -5.29 4.93 -11.40
C ALA A 129 -4.03 4.76 -10.55
N PHE A 130 -3.04 3.98 -11.03
CA PHE A 130 -1.75 3.84 -10.35
C PHE A 130 -1.04 5.19 -10.16
N ASN A 131 -0.91 5.97 -11.24
CA ASN A 131 -0.21 7.27 -11.21
C ASN A 131 -0.91 8.27 -10.29
N SER A 132 -2.26 8.29 -10.26
CA SER A 132 -3.01 9.16 -9.35
C SER A 132 -2.63 8.91 -7.88
N VAL A 133 -2.53 7.64 -7.50
CA VAL A 133 -2.18 7.26 -6.12
C VAL A 133 -0.67 7.43 -5.86
N ALA A 134 0.18 7.24 -6.87
CA ALA A 134 1.62 7.49 -6.75
C ALA A 134 1.91 8.98 -6.47
N VAL A 135 1.21 9.90 -7.15
CA VAL A 135 1.32 11.35 -6.87
C VAL A 135 0.92 11.65 -5.43
N LYS A 136 -0.21 11.11 -4.95
CA LYS A 136 -0.63 11.30 -3.56
C LYS A 136 0.39 10.78 -2.54
N ASN A 137 1.02 9.62 -2.79
CA ASN A 137 2.09 9.11 -1.94
C ASN A 137 3.31 10.06 -1.91
N TYR A 138 3.69 10.61 -3.07
CA TYR A 138 4.81 11.56 -3.15
C TYR A 138 4.51 12.86 -2.40
N GLU A 139 3.34 13.44 -2.60
CA GLU A 139 2.89 14.64 -1.89
C GLU A 139 2.84 14.41 -0.38
N PHE A 140 2.29 13.26 0.02
CA PHE A 140 2.20 12.89 1.42
C PHE A 140 3.58 12.73 2.09
N ASN A 141 4.52 12.04 1.45
CA ASN A 141 5.86 11.89 1.99
C ASN A 141 6.63 13.22 2.04
N SER A 142 6.42 14.09 1.05
CA SER A 142 7.00 15.43 1.03
C SER A 142 6.48 16.27 2.20
N PHE A 143 5.18 16.17 2.50
CA PHE A 143 4.58 16.83 3.66
C PHE A 143 5.15 16.32 4.99
N LEU A 144 5.27 14.99 5.16
CA LEU A 144 5.86 14.40 6.37
C LEU A 144 7.32 14.80 6.59
N SER A 145 8.10 14.90 5.51
CA SER A 145 9.49 15.34 5.59
C SER A 145 9.57 16.81 6.05
N ALA A 146 8.69 17.67 5.52
CA ALA A 146 8.65 19.07 5.90
C ALA A 146 8.25 19.29 7.36
N ILE A 147 7.33 18.49 7.92
CA ILE A 147 6.95 18.61 9.34
C ILE A 147 8.01 18.08 10.31
N ASP A 148 8.78 17.05 9.91
CA ASP A 148 9.93 16.55 10.67
C ASP A 148 11.06 17.59 10.70
N GLU A 149 11.34 18.27 9.58
CA GLU A 149 12.34 19.34 9.52
C GLU A 149 12.03 20.54 10.44
N ILE A 150 10.73 20.81 10.69
CA ILE A 150 10.28 21.93 11.55
C ILE A 150 10.14 21.48 13.02
N GLY A 151 10.39 20.20 13.34
CA GLY A 151 10.34 19.66 14.70
C GLY A 151 8.94 19.58 15.30
N ILE A 152 7.92 19.46 14.44
CA ILE A 152 6.52 19.27 14.85
C ILE A 152 6.23 17.79 15.12
N LEU A 153 7.09 16.90 14.60
CA LEU A 153 7.21 15.47 14.94
C LEU A 153 8.66 15.16 15.31
#